data_AF-A0A924D1I8-F1
#
_entry.id   AF-A0A924D1I8-F1
#
_cell.length_a   1.000
_cell.length_b   1.000
_cell.length_c   1.000
_cell.angle_alpha   90.00
_cell.angle_beta   90.00
_cell.angle_gamma   90.00
#
_symmetry.space_group_name_H-M   'P 1'
#
loop_
_entity.id
_entity.type
_entity.pdbx_description
1 polymer ?
#
loop_
_entity_poly.entity_id
_entity_poly.type
_entity_poly.pdbx_seq_one_letter_code
_entity_poly.pdbx_strand_id
1 'polypeptide(L)' 'MLVKHSLTIAGHATSLTLEPVFWDALKAAAVADGKPLAALVAEIDEARTTNLS' A
#
# COMPACT_ATOMS: atom_id res chain seq x y z
N MET A 1 -15.63 8.09 -1.91
CA MET A 1 -16.05 6.67 -2.04
C MET A 1 -14.81 5.81 -1.95
N LEU A 2 -14.83 4.73 -1.18
CA LEU A 2 -13.69 3.83 -1.04
C LEU A 2 -13.45 3.03 -2.33
N VAL A 3 -12.18 2.77 -2.64
CA VAL A 3 -11.75 1.98 -3.81
C VAL A 3 -10.86 0.84 -3.33
N LYS A 4 -11.06 -0.36 -3.90
CA LYS A 4 -10.21 -1.52 -3.63
C LYS A 4 -9.08 -1.59 -4.66
N HIS A 5 -7.85 -1.73 -4.18
CA HIS A 5 -6.67 -1.97 -4.99
C HIS A 5 -6.04 -3.31 -4.59
N SER A 6 -5.58 -4.07 -5.58
CA SER A 6 -4.84 -5.31 -5.35
C SER A 6 -3.37 -5.09 -5.72
N LEU A 7 -2.48 -5.47 -4.83
CA LEU A 7 -1.03 -5.34 -4.94
C LEU A 7 -0.40 -6.69 -4.63
N THR A 8 0.72 -7.02 -5.27
CA THR A 8 1.52 -8.19 -4.87
C THR A 8 2.64 -7.74 -3.95
N ILE A 9 2.62 -8.20 -2.71
CA ILE A 9 3.60 -7.89 -1.65
C ILE A 9 4.23 -9.21 -1.22
N ALA A 10 5.57 -9.29 -1.26
CA ALA A 10 6.32 -10.51 -0.89
C ALA A 10 5.83 -11.81 -1.57
N GLY A 11 5.28 -11.72 -2.79
CA GLY A 11 4.72 -12.86 -3.52
C GLY A 11 3.26 -13.21 -3.19
N HIS A 12 2.64 -12.50 -2.24
CA HIS A 12 1.23 -12.66 -1.88
C HIS A 12 0.39 -11.50 -2.42
N ALA A 13 -0.82 -11.78 -2.91
CA ALA A 13 -1.75 -10.75 -3.34
C ALA A 13 -2.46 -10.14 -2.12
N THR A 14 -2.19 -8.88 -1.84
CA THR A 14 -2.81 -8.09 -0.78
C THR A 14 -3.86 -7.16 -1.38
N SER A 15 -5.06 -7.14 -0.80
CA SER A 15 -6.14 -6.23 -1.21
C SER A 15 -6.29 -5.11 -0.19
N LEU A 16 -6.12 -3.85 -0.61
CA LEU A 16 -6.31 -2.66 0.22
C LEU A 16 -7.54 -1.89 -0.24
N THR A 17 -8.38 -1.47 0.70
CA THR A 17 -9.54 -0.62 0.44
C THR A 17 -9.34 0.74 1.10
N LEU A 18 -9.33 1.81 0.30
CA LEU A 18 -8.96 3.14 0.75
C LEU A 18 -9.54 4.22 -0.16
N GLU A 19 -9.64 5.45 0.34
CA GLU A 19 -10.13 6.56 -0.47
C GLU A 19 -9.09 6.95 -1.54
N PRO A 20 -9.53 7.41 -2.73
CA PRO A 20 -8.62 7.76 -3.82
C PRO A 20 -7.50 8.71 -3.41
N VAL A 21 -7.81 9.71 -2.57
CA VAL A 21 -6.84 10.69 -2.09
C VAL A 21 -5.68 10.05 -1.31
N PHE A 22 -5.95 9.01 -0.52
CA PHE A 22 -4.90 8.29 0.21
C PHE A 22 -4.09 7.39 -0.72
N TRP A 23 -4.71 6.82 -1.73
CA TRP A 23 -3.99 6.06 -2.76
C TRP A 23 -3.00 6.93 -3.53
N ASP A 24 -3.45 8.12 -3.92
CA ASP A 24 -2.63 9.09 -4.63
C ASP A 24 -1.46 9.58 -3.76
N ALA A 25 -1.70 9.82 -2.46
CA ALA A 25 -0.66 10.14 -1.50
C ALA A 25 0.38 9.01 -1.34
N LEU A 26 -0.07 7.75 -1.26
CA LEU A 26 0.83 6.58 -1.20
C LEU A 26 1.69 6.46 -2.47
N LYS A 27 1.11 6.66 -3.64
CA LYS A 27 1.86 6.69 -4.92
C LYS A 27 2.90 7.81 -4.92
N ALA A 28 2.52 9.01 -4.47
CA ALA A 28 3.42 10.14 -4.40
C ALA A 28 4.59 9.88 -3.44
N ALA A 29 4.31 9.31 -2.27
CA ALA A 29 5.34 8.92 -1.31
C ALA A 29 6.29 7.85 -1.87
N ALA A 30 5.76 6.84 -2.55
CA ALA A 30 6.58 5.80 -3.18
C ALA A 30 7.53 6.38 -4.24
N VAL A 31 7.05 7.33 -5.05
CA VAL A 31 7.86 8.04 -6.04
C VAL A 31 8.93 8.91 -5.35
N ALA A 32 8.56 9.64 -4.29
CA ALA A 32 9.51 10.48 -3.54
C ALA A 32 10.64 9.66 -2.91
N ASP A 33 10.32 8.46 -2.43
CA ASP A 33 11.28 7.52 -1.84
C ASP A 33 12.04 6.68 -2.89
N GLY A 34 11.71 6.82 -4.19
CA GLY A 34 12.35 6.08 -5.28
C GLY A 34 12.10 4.57 -5.23
N LYS A 35 11.02 4.12 -4.59
CA LYS A 35 10.70 2.69 -4.41
C LYS A 35 9.35 2.31 -5.03
N PRO A 36 9.15 1.03 -5.40
CA PRO A 36 7.86 0.55 -5.84
C PRO A 36 6.79 0.74 -4.77
N LEU A 37 5.56 1.08 -5.16
CA LEU A 37 4.42 1.20 -4.23
C LEU A 37 4.24 -0.07 -3.38
N ALA A 38 4.42 -1.25 -3.98
CA ALA A 38 4.35 -2.51 -3.26
C ALA A 38 5.40 -2.64 -2.14
N ALA A 39 6.61 -2.10 -2.34
CA ALA A 39 7.65 -2.09 -1.32
C ALA A 39 7.32 -1.13 -0.18
N LEU A 40 6.84 0.08 -0.49
CA LEU A 40 6.38 1.02 0.53
C LEU A 40 5.22 0.43 1.35
N VAL A 41 4.26 -0.22 0.69
CA VAL A 41 3.13 -0.85 1.39
C VAL A 41 3.61 -2.05 2.23
N ALA A 42 4.58 -2.84 1.73
CA ALA A 42 5.21 -3.91 2.52
C ALA A 42 5.85 -3.37 3.80
N GLU A 43 6.65 -2.31 3.70
CA GLU A 43 7.31 -1.69 4.86
C GLU A 43 6.28 -1.17 5.88
N ILE A 44 5.19 -0.56 5.41
CA ILE A 44 4.10 -0.08 6.27
C ILE A 44 3.36 -1.25 6.94
N ASP A 45 3.17 -2.36 6.23
CA ASP A 45 2.52 -3.58 6.72
C ASP A 45 3.40 -4.30 7.76
N GLU A 46 4.70 -4.46 7.49
CA GLU A 46 5.69 -5.03 8.41
C GLU A 46 5.85 -4.18 9.68
N ALA A 47 5.80 -2.85 9.55
CA ALA A 47 5.81 -1.93 10.69
C ALA A 47 4.50 -1.99 11.51
N ARG A 48 3.42 -2.54 10.94
CA ARG A 48 2.13 -2.71 11.63
C ARG A 48 2.09 -4.08 12.31
N THR A 49 2.37 -4.12 13.62
CA THR A 49 2.15 -5.33 14.47
C THR A 49 0.66 -5.64 14.71
N THR A 50 -0.23 -5.29 13.78
CA THR A 50 -1.68 -5.53 13.89
C THR A 50 -2.27 -5.58 12.48
N ASN A 51 -2.83 -6.74 12.16
CA ASN A 51 -3.34 -7.14 10.84
C ASN A 51 -4.27 -6.09 10.20
N LEU A 52 -4.09 -5.85 8.90
CA LEU A 52 -5.11 -5.32 8.02
C LEU A 52 -6.05 -6.47 7.61
N SER A 53 -7.05 -6.75 8.44
CA SER A 53 -8.18 -7.64 8.11
C SER A 53 -9.30 -6.88 7.39
#